data_AF-A0A929VR56-F1
#
_entry.id   AF-A0A929VR56-F1
#
_cell.length_a   1.000
_cell.length_b   1.000
_cell.length_c   1.000
_cell.angle_alpha   90.00
_cell.angle_beta   90.00
_cell.angle_gamma   90.00
#
_symmetry.space_group_name_H-M   'P 1'
#
loop_
_entity.id
_entity.type
_entity.pdbx_description
1 polymer ?
#
loop_
_entity_poly.entity_id
_entity_poly.type
_entity_poly.pdbx_seq_one_letter_code
_entity_poly.pdbx_strand_id
1 'polypeptide(L)'
;MFALLEFLLQSLCKGVSKTTSWLHSLWLIAYRRFKSTVKGEAYPQSSTMLELLFPKMQIEWKESEFKCQEDERAYDFTFQGGHFVAVCSRRNTMVSFYYPYFVERPLGALTAVRHASNEFNSLAVANFATYYIIDAQGHQVYLYMRFGMSIDSTKRSVQEMLAAQLEATFAHVRRTRAELEKIEANDDNNLEENTAISERLNVLSHVAEMNYAPALAEGFETKEQKHTVGEVLSTFMPNEEPVTLLRMEGVLTGEGDCEPSTIEVLEAEDIKNFPFVEYLMTKGTTFESLKNSALTLVISVLIQEGERKDCLLHVLCESETNYDLFFRVTFTRPTGILLPQHSAVVAKAEQQSSATTFVLAYDKVGDGERRKEFEYFWNETRDALERGEDLTEAQDEMMACTTPYYGYCMYWGRRFYASERYYEALAYFKNVFRWLSLRFSYMNKGQRAHFFELLFSIGSCYSALGLYQQAYYYLDGLYSLNNHKYNRAYVNALVNGHDFRALFVIDRYLDQEQKQFESEGTEVEEPERQAFVRFLKRRRGTALIDADLLDEAEQQFQALLEFPDSEGIALEELLRIQQIRNDKEENTQPTDS
;
A
#
# COMPACT_ATOMS: atom_id res chain seq x y z
N MET A 1 -30.47 -50.27 40.79
CA MET A 1 -29.17 -50.74 40.26
C MET A 1 -28.36 -49.57 39.69
N PHE A 2 -28.88 -48.81 38.71
CA PHE A 2 -28.21 -47.61 38.16
C PHE A 2 -27.90 -46.51 39.18
N ALA A 3 -28.87 -46.14 40.03
CA ALA A 3 -28.66 -45.15 41.10
C ALA A 3 -27.63 -45.60 42.16
N LEU A 4 -27.46 -46.91 42.33
CA LEU A 4 -26.52 -47.51 43.30
C LEU A 4 -25.08 -47.50 42.74
N LEU A 5 -24.95 -47.61 41.41
CA LEU A 5 -23.70 -47.43 40.67
C LEU A 5 -23.26 -45.96 40.64
N GLU A 6 -24.21 -45.03 40.43
CA GLU A 6 -23.96 -43.58 40.51
C GLU A 6 -23.51 -43.13 41.91
N PHE A 7 -24.13 -43.64 42.96
CA PHE A 7 -23.76 -43.36 44.36
C PHE A 7 -22.35 -43.85 44.70
N LEU A 8 -21.99 -45.06 44.26
CA LEU A 8 -20.63 -45.61 44.44
C LEU A 8 -19.56 -44.79 43.70
N LEU A 9 -19.88 -44.26 42.52
CA LEU A 9 -19.00 -43.39 41.72
C LEU A 9 -18.71 -42.04 42.40
N GLN A 10 -19.73 -41.38 42.95
CA GLN A 10 -19.53 -40.12 43.69
C GLN A 10 -18.68 -40.31 44.96
N SER A 11 -18.76 -41.48 45.59
CA SER A 11 -17.99 -41.81 46.80
C SER A 11 -16.50 -42.09 46.54
N LEU A 12 -16.14 -42.58 45.33
CA LEU A 12 -14.77 -42.93 44.95
C LEU A 12 -13.93 -41.73 44.47
N CYS A 13 -14.55 -40.59 44.19
CA CYS A 13 -13.85 -39.39 43.68
C CYS A 13 -13.30 -38.45 44.77
N LYS A 14 -13.49 -38.75 46.06
CA LYS A 14 -12.84 -38.00 47.16
C LYS A 14 -11.44 -38.57 47.44
N GLY A 15 -10.46 -38.21 46.60
CA GLY A 15 -9.03 -38.51 46.82
C GLY A 15 -8.33 -39.04 45.55
N VAL A 16 -7.45 -38.22 44.96
CA VAL A 16 -7.03 -38.32 43.55
C VAL A 16 -5.78 -39.20 43.32
N SER A 17 -5.79 -40.06 42.29
CA SER A 17 -4.60 -40.57 41.59
C SER A 17 -4.83 -40.61 40.06
N LYS A 18 -3.78 -40.48 39.23
CA LYS A 18 -3.91 -40.41 37.74
C LYS A 18 -4.50 -41.68 37.11
N THR A 19 -4.34 -42.85 37.74
CA THR A 19 -4.82 -44.14 37.22
C THR A 19 -6.34 -44.32 37.41
N THR A 20 -6.93 -43.73 38.46
CA THR A 20 -8.39 -43.77 38.67
C THR A 20 -9.13 -42.88 37.67
N SER A 21 -8.52 -41.78 37.21
CA SER A 21 -9.09 -40.89 36.18
C SER A 21 -9.20 -41.54 34.79
N TRP A 22 -8.20 -42.34 34.38
CA TRP A 22 -8.22 -43.04 33.08
C TRP A 22 -9.26 -44.17 33.05
N LEU A 23 -9.32 -44.97 34.12
CA LEU A 23 -10.34 -46.02 34.28
C LEU A 23 -11.74 -45.42 34.32
N HIS A 24 -11.93 -44.31 35.03
CA HIS A 24 -13.20 -43.58 35.06
C HIS A 24 -13.62 -43.10 33.66
N SER A 25 -12.68 -42.57 32.88
CA SER A 25 -12.93 -42.10 31.50
C SER A 25 -13.38 -43.24 30.57
N LEU A 26 -12.71 -44.39 30.63
CA LEU A 26 -13.07 -45.58 29.85
C LEU A 26 -14.43 -46.16 30.28
N TRP A 27 -14.71 -46.15 31.58
CA TRP A 27 -15.96 -46.66 32.12
C TRP A 27 -17.15 -45.73 31.82
N LEU A 28 -16.96 -44.41 31.83
CA LEU A 28 -17.94 -43.41 31.36
C LEU A 28 -18.33 -43.64 29.90
N ILE A 29 -17.32 -43.82 29.03
CA ILE A 29 -17.53 -44.11 27.60
C ILE A 29 -18.31 -45.42 27.43
N ALA A 30 -17.94 -46.48 28.15
CA ALA A 30 -18.60 -47.78 28.09
C ALA A 30 -20.04 -47.74 28.65
N TYR A 31 -20.24 -47.10 29.80
CA TYR A 31 -21.54 -46.93 30.45
C TYR A 31 -22.52 -46.16 29.58
N ARG A 32 -22.07 -45.10 28.90
CA ARG A 32 -22.95 -44.27 28.07
C ARG A 32 -23.26 -44.89 26.72
N ARG A 33 -22.30 -45.62 26.12
CA ARG A 33 -22.60 -46.51 24.99
C ARG A 33 -23.66 -47.53 25.40
N PHE A 34 -23.53 -48.14 26.57
CA PHE A 34 -24.51 -49.11 27.07
C PHE A 34 -25.88 -48.48 27.40
N LYS A 35 -25.91 -47.32 28.07
CA LYS A 35 -27.14 -46.56 28.35
C LYS A 35 -27.84 -46.12 27.07
N SER A 36 -27.09 -45.73 26.05
CA SER A 36 -27.61 -45.38 24.73
C SER A 36 -28.24 -46.58 24.02
N THR A 37 -27.60 -47.75 24.08
CA THR A 37 -28.14 -48.99 23.52
C THR A 37 -29.38 -49.50 24.26
N VAL A 38 -29.47 -49.27 25.58
CA VAL A 38 -30.55 -49.83 26.43
C VAL A 38 -31.76 -48.90 26.59
N LYS A 39 -31.56 -47.57 26.65
CA LYS A 39 -32.64 -46.58 26.84
C LYS A 39 -33.09 -45.90 25.54
N GLY A 40 -32.37 -46.08 24.44
CA GLY A 40 -32.59 -45.33 23.20
C GLY A 40 -32.14 -43.87 23.25
N GLU A 41 -31.61 -43.38 24.38
CA GLU A 41 -31.05 -42.03 24.55
C GLU A 41 -29.68 -41.94 23.85
N ALA A 42 -29.58 -41.26 22.70
CA ALA A 42 -28.32 -41.15 21.96
C ALA A 42 -27.39 -40.08 22.57
N TYR A 43 -26.17 -40.48 22.98
CA TYR A 43 -25.19 -39.58 23.59
C TYR A 43 -24.28 -38.94 22.52
N PRO A 44 -24.21 -37.59 22.39
CA PRO A 44 -23.30 -36.97 21.43
C PRO A 44 -21.83 -37.28 21.76
N GLN A 45 -21.02 -37.61 20.75
CA GLN A 45 -19.60 -37.92 20.95
C GLN A 45 -18.83 -36.71 21.50
N SER A 46 -19.12 -35.52 20.98
CA SER A 46 -18.58 -34.23 21.42
C SER A 46 -18.89 -33.93 22.90
N SER A 47 -20.09 -34.28 23.36
CA SER A 47 -20.49 -34.17 24.77
C SER A 47 -19.63 -35.04 25.68
N THR A 48 -19.32 -36.28 25.28
CA THR A 48 -18.38 -37.12 26.07
C THR A 48 -16.97 -36.53 26.08
N MET A 49 -16.51 -35.97 24.96
CA MET A 49 -15.19 -35.36 24.88
C MET A 49 -15.07 -34.09 25.73
N LEU A 50 -16.09 -33.22 25.74
CA LEU A 50 -16.11 -32.02 26.58
C LEU A 50 -16.04 -32.35 28.07
N GLU A 51 -16.81 -33.31 28.54
CA GLU A 51 -16.82 -33.68 29.95
C GLU A 51 -15.49 -34.27 30.43
N LEU A 52 -14.72 -34.87 29.51
CA LEU A 52 -13.35 -35.33 29.77
C LEU A 52 -12.32 -34.20 29.63
N LEU A 53 -12.63 -33.17 28.83
CA LEU A 53 -11.77 -32.02 28.57
C LEU A 53 -11.83 -30.99 29.70
N PHE A 54 -13.04 -30.64 30.17
CA PHE A 54 -13.27 -29.62 31.18
C PHE A 54 -12.48 -29.83 32.48
N PRO A 55 -12.42 -31.04 33.08
CA PRO A 55 -11.60 -31.28 34.28
C PRO A 55 -10.11 -31.07 34.03
N LYS A 56 -9.60 -31.34 32.81
CA LYS A 56 -8.18 -31.11 32.46
C LYS A 56 -7.86 -29.62 32.38
N MET A 57 -8.86 -28.81 32.01
CA MET A 57 -8.77 -27.35 31.96
C MET A 57 -9.21 -26.68 33.27
N GLN A 58 -9.49 -27.46 34.32
CA GLN A 58 -10.01 -26.97 35.62
C GLN A 58 -11.33 -26.17 35.49
N ILE A 59 -12.16 -26.56 34.53
CA ILE A 59 -13.47 -25.96 34.28
C ILE A 59 -14.53 -26.79 35.01
N GLU A 60 -15.26 -26.14 35.91
CA GLU A 60 -16.47 -26.70 36.51
C GLU A 60 -17.66 -26.50 35.57
N TRP A 61 -18.50 -27.54 35.45
CA TRP A 61 -19.63 -27.55 34.53
C TRP A 61 -20.84 -28.28 35.11
N LYS A 62 -22.03 -27.94 34.62
CA LYS A 62 -23.31 -28.62 34.90
C LYS A 62 -24.14 -28.74 33.63
N GLU A 63 -25.10 -29.67 33.59
CA GLU A 63 -26.07 -29.74 32.49
C GLU A 63 -26.94 -28.46 32.51
N SER A 64 -27.13 -27.85 31.34
CA SER A 64 -27.80 -26.56 31.19
C SER A 64 -29.25 -26.73 30.78
N GLU A 65 -30.11 -25.81 31.23
CA GLU A 65 -31.50 -25.66 30.76
C GLU A 65 -31.60 -24.79 29.50
N PHE A 66 -30.46 -24.46 28.87
CA PHE A 66 -30.43 -23.74 27.61
C PHE A 66 -31.32 -24.42 26.56
N LYS A 67 -32.11 -23.63 25.84
CA LYS A 67 -33.03 -24.17 24.82
C LYS A 67 -32.24 -24.88 23.72
N CYS A 68 -32.34 -26.20 23.71
CA CYS A 68 -31.69 -27.09 22.77
C CYS A 68 -32.72 -27.84 21.92
N GLN A 69 -32.31 -28.28 20.73
CA GLN A 69 -33.11 -29.23 19.95
C GLN A 69 -33.17 -30.60 20.65
N GLU A 70 -34.15 -31.45 20.31
CA GLU A 70 -34.34 -32.77 20.94
C GLU A 70 -33.08 -33.69 20.88
N ASP A 71 -32.20 -33.48 19.90
CA ASP A 71 -30.96 -34.23 19.69
C ASP A 71 -29.69 -33.52 20.23
N GLU A 72 -29.85 -32.44 21.00
CA GLU A 72 -28.75 -31.61 21.53
C GLU A 72 -28.64 -31.68 23.06
N ARG A 73 -27.43 -31.45 23.56
CA ARG A 73 -27.15 -31.34 25.00
C ARG A 73 -26.36 -30.08 25.30
N ALA A 74 -26.79 -29.32 26.31
CA ALA A 74 -26.13 -28.10 26.73
C ALA A 74 -25.42 -28.25 28.09
N TYR A 75 -24.32 -27.54 28.25
CA TYR A 75 -23.51 -27.52 29.46
C TYR A 75 -23.19 -26.08 29.86
N ASP A 76 -23.59 -25.67 31.06
CA ASP A 76 -23.18 -24.40 31.64
C ASP A 76 -21.81 -24.56 32.28
N PHE A 77 -20.90 -23.62 32.03
CA PHE A 77 -19.59 -23.59 32.65
C PHE A 77 -19.07 -22.16 32.81
N THR A 78 -18.10 -21.99 33.71
CA THR A 78 -17.45 -20.69 33.94
C THR A 78 -15.99 -20.76 33.50
N PHE A 79 -15.53 -19.73 32.80
CA PHE A 79 -14.13 -19.58 32.41
C PHE A 79 -13.67 -18.15 32.67
N GLN A 80 -12.62 -17.97 33.48
CA GLN A 80 -12.06 -16.66 33.86
C GLN A 80 -13.13 -15.63 34.32
N GLY A 81 -14.18 -16.09 35.02
CA GLY A 81 -15.29 -15.26 35.49
C GLY A 81 -16.39 -14.99 34.46
N GLY A 82 -16.24 -15.43 33.21
CA GLY A 82 -17.29 -15.40 32.19
C GLY A 82 -18.17 -16.65 32.20
N HIS A 83 -19.48 -16.47 32.01
CA HIS A 83 -20.46 -17.56 31.91
C HIS A 83 -20.62 -18.01 30.45
N PHE A 84 -20.46 -19.31 30.20
CA PHE A 84 -20.58 -19.91 28.88
C PHE A 84 -21.54 -21.09 28.87
N VAL A 85 -22.10 -21.36 27.69
CA VAL A 85 -22.92 -22.55 27.42
C VAL A 85 -22.34 -23.30 26.23
N ALA A 86 -21.98 -24.57 26.39
CA ALA A 86 -21.56 -25.43 25.30
C ALA A 86 -22.74 -26.32 24.85
N VAL A 87 -23.13 -26.23 23.58
CA VAL A 87 -24.18 -27.04 22.96
C VAL A 87 -23.56 -28.06 22.02
N CYS A 88 -23.81 -29.33 22.31
CA CYS A 88 -23.31 -30.48 21.56
C CYS A 88 -24.43 -31.09 20.73
N SER A 89 -24.22 -31.21 19.42
CA SER A 89 -25.13 -31.90 18.51
C SER A 89 -24.77 -33.36 18.34
N ARG A 90 -25.77 -34.21 18.14
CA ARG A 90 -25.60 -35.61 17.75
C ARG A 90 -24.99 -35.79 16.35
N ARG A 91 -25.16 -34.83 15.46
CA ARG A 91 -24.88 -34.99 14.01
C ARG A 91 -23.41 -34.82 13.64
N ASN A 92 -22.59 -34.20 14.48
CA ASN A 92 -21.19 -33.91 14.20
C ASN A 92 -20.38 -33.73 15.51
N THR A 93 -19.06 -33.57 15.37
CA THR A 93 -18.15 -33.23 16.48
C THR A 93 -18.11 -31.74 16.79
N MET A 94 -18.92 -30.92 16.10
CA MET A 94 -18.94 -29.48 16.27
C MET A 94 -19.71 -29.11 17.54
N VAL A 95 -19.07 -28.35 18.41
CA VAL A 95 -19.68 -27.78 19.61
C VAL A 95 -19.90 -26.30 19.35
N SER A 96 -21.12 -25.83 19.62
CA SER A 96 -21.42 -24.40 19.62
C SER A 96 -21.27 -23.86 21.03
N PHE A 97 -20.33 -22.94 21.23
CA PHE A 97 -20.14 -22.24 22.48
C PHE A 97 -20.86 -20.90 22.42
N TYR A 98 -21.63 -20.62 23.46
CA TYR A 98 -22.38 -19.38 23.61
C TYR A 98 -21.87 -18.62 24.82
N TYR A 99 -21.70 -17.31 24.66
CA TYR A 99 -21.53 -16.36 25.74
C TYR A 99 -22.81 -15.52 25.83
N PRO A 100 -23.79 -15.97 26.63
CA PRO A 100 -25.12 -15.40 26.62
C PRO A 100 -25.21 -14.10 27.42
N TYR A 101 -26.20 -13.27 27.10
CA TYR A 101 -26.59 -12.08 27.88
C TYR A 101 -25.44 -11.10 28.18
N PHE A 102 -24.48 -10.95 27.27
CA PHE A 102 -23.32 -10.08 27.55
C PHE A 102 -23.64 -8.59 27.41
N VAL A 103 -24.79 -8.26 26.83
CA VAL A 103 -25.42 -6.93 26.88
C VAL A 103 -26.90 -7.12 27.14
N GLU A 104 -27.46 -6.23 27.95
CA GLU A 104 -28.88 -6.06 28.20
C GLU A 104 -29.27 -4.62 27.88
N ARG A 105 -30.35 -4.47 27.09
CA ARG A 105 -30.87 -3.17 26.65
C ARG A 105 -32.39 -3.18 26.54
N PRO A 106 -33.06 -2.04 26.81
CA PRO A 106 -34.50 -1.93 26.61
C PRO A 106 -34.86 -2.11 25.13
N LEU A 107 -36.09 -2.58 24.86
CA LEU A 107 -36.57 -2.82 23.50
C LEU A 107 -36.44 -1.61 22.55
N GLY A 108 -36.46 -0.38 23.09
CA GLY A 108 -36.22 0.84 22.32
C GLY A 108 -34.84 0.91 21.64
N ALA A 109 -33.84 0.21 22.17
CA ALA A 109 -32.49 0.14 21.60
C ALA A 109 -32.30 -1.02 20.61
N LEU A 110 -33.38 -1.74 20.22
CA LEU A 110 -33.31 -2.89 19.31
C LEU A 110 -32.59 -2.57 18.00
N THR A 111 -32.77 -1.36 17.47
CA THR A 111 -32.13 -0.89 16.24
C THR A 111 -30.62 -0.79 16.39
N ALA A 112 -30.14 -0.18 17.48
CA ALA A 112 -28.71 -0.10 17.80
C ALA A 112 -28.09 -1.48 18.06
N VAL A 113 -28.80 -2.34 18.80
CA VAL A 113 -28.40 -3.72 19.07
C VAL A 113 -28.27 -4.54 17.78
N ARG A 114 -29.21 -4.38 16.85
CA ARG A 114 -29.18 -5.04 15.53
C ARG A 114 -27.98 -4.56 14.71
N HIS A 115 -27.69 -3.27 14.72
CA HIS A 115 -26.55 -2.71 13.99
C HIS A 115 -25.22 -3.21 14.54
N ALA A 116 -25.00 -3.12 15.85
CA ALA A 116 -23.78 -3.65 16.48
C ALA A 116 -23.59 -5.15 16.19
N SER A 117 -24.68 -5.91 16.08
CA SER A 117 -24.63 -7.32 15.69
C SER A 117 -24.20 -7.50 14.23
N ASN A 118 -24.83 -6.76 13.31
CA ASN A 118 -24.55 -6.83 11.88
C ASN A 118 -23.13 -6.38 11.55
N GLU A 119 -22.66 -5.30 12.19
CA GLU A 119 -21.30 -4.78 12.04
C GLU A 119 -20.26 -5.81 12.50
N PHE A 120 -20.48 -6.46 13.64
CA PHE A 120 -19.58 -7.53 14.06
C PHE A 120 -19.58 -8.70 13.06
N ASN A 121 -20.75 -9.08 12.54
CA ASN A 121 -20.89 -10.21 11.62
C ASN A 121 -20.36 -9.91 10.21
N SER A 122 -20.36 -8.64 9.77
CA SER A 122 -19.84 -8.24 8.45
C SER A 122 -18.31 -8.33 8.36
N LEU A 123 -17.61 -8.20 9.49
CA LEU A 123 -16.16 -8.36 9.58
C LEU A 123 -15.65 -9.78 9.29
N ALA A 124 -16.55 -10.75 9.07
CA ALA A 124 -16.24 -12.15 8.77
C ALA A 124 -15.19 -12.77 9.72
N VAL A 125 -15.33 -12.48 11.03
CA VAL A 125 -14.39 -12.92 12.08
C VAL A 125 -14.48 -14.44 12.28
N ALA A 126 -13.75 -15.18 11.44
CA ALA A 126 -13.56 -16.63 11.52
C ALA A 126 -14.87 -17.41 11.82
N ASN A 127 -14.94 -18.06 12.99
CA ASN A 127 -16.02 -18.90 13.47
C ASN A 127 -16.95 -18.21 14.48
N PHE A 128 -16.81 -16.89 14.68
CA PHE A 128 -17.62 -16.11 15.62
C PHE A 128 -18.85 -15.51 14.94
N ALA A 129 -19.93 -15.36 15.70
CA ALA A 129 -21.08 -14.58 15.32
C ALA A 129 -21.75 -13.96 16.54
N THR A 130 -22.35 -12.79 16.37
CA THR A 130 -23.23 -12.17 17.35
C THR A 130 -24.68 -12.26 16.90
N TYR A 131 -25.58 -12.42 17.85
CA TYR A 131 -27.02 -12.40 17.61
C TYR A 131 -27.75 -11.87 18.84
N TYR A 132 -29.00 -11.48 18.68
CA TYR A 132 -29.82 -10.97 19.77
C TYR A 132 -31.04 -11.84 20.03
N ILE A 133 -31.50 -11.85 21.28
CA ILE A 133 -32.75 -12.47 21.71
C ILE A 133 -33.65 -11.37 22.27
N ILE A 134 -34.91 -11.36 21.84
CA ILE A 134 -35.93 -10.42 22.31
C ILE A 134 -36.74 -11.10 23.42
N ASP A 135 -36.77 -10.50 24.60
CA ASP A 135 -37.74 -10.82 25.64
C ASP A 135 -38.93 -9.85 25.55
N ALA A 136 -39.98 -10.30 24.88
CA ALA A 136 -41.21 -9.53 24.69
C ALA A 136 -41.97 -9.28 26.00
N GLN A 137 -41.82 -10.15 27.00
CA GLN A 137 -42.51 -10.01 28.29
C GLN A 137 -41.75 -9.08 29.24
N GLY A 138 -40.42 -9.18 29.27
CA GLY A 138 -39.53 -8.29 30.04
C GLY A 138 -39.23 -6.95 29.37
N HIS A 139 -39.60 -6.76 28.10
CA HIS A 139 -39.33 -5.56 27.30
C HIS A 139 -37.82 -5.28 27.11
N GLN A 140 -37.01 -6.35 27.04
CA GLN A 140 -35.55 -6.30 26.91
C GLN A 140 -35.07 -7.00 25.65
N VAL A 141 -33.88 -6.63 25.21
CA VAL A 141 -33.11 -7.28 24.15
C VAL A 141 -31.74 -7.64 24.71
N TYR A 142 -31.31 -8.86 24.44
CA TYR A 142 -30.09 -9.44 24.96
C TYR A 142 -29.15 -9.82 23.83
N LEU A 143 -27.86 -9.44 23.92
CA LEU A 143 -26.84 -9.90 22.97
C LEU A 143 -26.14 -11.17 23.42
N TYR A 144 -25.90 -12.01 22.44
CA TYR A 144 -25.25 -13.29 22.54
C TYR A 144 -24.11 -13.35 21.55
N MET A 145 -22.99 -13.92 21.98
CA MET A 145 -21.90 -14.27 21.10
C MET A 145 -21.83 -15.78 21.00
N ARG A 146 -21.61 -16.29 19.80
CA ARG A 146 -21.32 -17.70 19.59
C ARG A 146 -20.03 -17.89 18.83
N PHE A 147 -19.38 -19.01 19.09
CA PHE A 147 -18.40 -19.58 18.17
C PHE A 147 -18.55 -21.08 18.09
N GLY A 148 -18.13 -21.66 16.97
CA GLY A 148 -18.17 -23.10 16.77
C GLY A 148 -16.76 -23.70 16.75
N MET A 149 -16.55 -24.82 17.44
CA MET A 149 -15.27 -25.54 17.43
C MET A 149 -15.50 -27.06 17.43
N SER A 150 -14.69 -27.80 16.66
CA SER A 150 -14.72 -29.26 16.68
C SER A 150 -14.03 -29.79 17.94
N ILE A 151 -14.73 -30.63 18.71
CA ILE A 151 -14.21 -31.28 19.91
C ILE A 151 -14.25 -32.80 19.68
N ASP A 152 -13.15 -33.35 19.19
CA ASP A 152 -13.00 -34.76 18.84
C ASP A 152 -12.03 -35.54 19.77
N SER A 153 -11.27 -34.82 20.59
CA SER A 153 -10.21 -35.39 21.41
C SER A 153 -9.88 -34.52 22.63
N THR A 154 -9.13 -35.08 23.57
CA THR A 154 -8.70 -34.39 24.81
C THR A 154 -7.21 -34.05 24.82
N LYS A 155 -6.61 -33.92 23.63
CA LYS A 155 -5.19 -33.58 23.44
C LYS A 155 -4.91 -32.16 23.93
N ARG A 156 -3.65 -31.89 24.28
CA ARG A 156 -3.19 -30.57 24.73
C ARG A 156 -3.48 -29.47 23.70
N SER A 157 -3.31 -29.76 22.41
CA SER A 157 -3.61 -28.83 21.32
C SER A 157 -5.09 -28.39 21.28
N VAL A 158 -6.03 -29.28 21.60
CA VAL A 158 -7.47 -28.95 21.67
C VAL A 158 -7.77 -28.10 22.90
N GLN A 159 -7.10 -28.37 24.03
CA GLN A 159 -7.24 -27.55 25.25
C GLN A 159 -6.75 -26.11 25.00
N GLU A 160 -5.58 -25.96 24.38
CA GLU A 160 -4.99 -24.66 24.07
C GLU A 160 -5.85 -23.89 23.06
N MET A 161 -6.39 -24.56 22.03
CA MET A 161 -7.29 -23.94 21.07
C MET A 161 -8.62 -23.50 21.69
N LEU A 162 -9.23 -24.32 22.56
CA LEU A 162 -10.45 -23.95 23.25
C LEU A 162 -10.21 -22.77 24.20
N ALA A 163 -9.12 -22.78 24.96
CA ALA A 163 -8.74 -21.67 25.83
C ALA A 163 -8.58 -20.36 25.02
N ALA A 164 -7.86 -20.41 23.89
CA ALA A 164 -7.66 -19.23 23.03
C ALA A 164 -8.99 -18.67 22.48
N GLN A 165 -9.93 -19.53 22.10
CA GLN A 165 -11.26 -19.11 21.59
C GLN A 165 -12.13 -18.50 22.70
N LEU A 166 -12.09 -19.08 23.91
CA LEU A 166 -12.77 -18.52 25.08
C LEU A 166 -12.17 -17.15 25.47
N GLU A 167 -10.85 -16.99 25.41
CA GLU A 167 -10.17 -15.71 25.66
C GLU A 167 -10.49 -14.66 24.58
N ALA A 168 -10.49 -15.06 23.30
CA ALA A 168 -10.86 -14.20 22.18
C ALA A 168 -12.30 -13.68 22.31
N THR A 169 -13.21 -14.48 22.88
CA THR A 169 -14.60 -14.07 23.14
C THR A 169 -14.65 -12.78 23.95
N PHE A 170 -13.81 -12.62 24.97
CA PHE A 170 -13.81 -11.39 25.78
C PHE A 170 -13.37 -10.15 25.00
N ALA A 171 -12.40 -10.29 24.09
CA ALA A 171 -11.96 -9.20 23.23
C ALA A 171 -13.06 -8.78 22.25
N HIS A 172 -13.74 -9.76 21.64
CA HIS A 172 -14.85 -9.52 20.73
C HIS A 172 -16.05 -8.89 21.44
N VAL A 173 -16.41 -9.38 22.64
CA VAL A 173 -17.46 -8.78 23.47
C VAL A 173 -17.16 -7.33 23.83
N ARG A 174 -15.92 -7.01 24.21
CA ARG A 174 -15.51 -5.62 24.48
C ARG A 174 -15.66 -4.73 23.25
N ARG A 175 -15.27 -5.22 22.07
CA ARG A 175 -15.43 -4.49 20.80
C ARG A 175 -16.91 -4.24 20.48
N THR A 176 -17.75 -5.27 20.54
CA THR A 176 -19.19 -5.12 20.26
C THR A 176 -19.87 -4.18 21.25
N ARG A 177 -19.46 -4.18 22.53
CA ARG A 177 -19.95 -3.21 23.52
C ARG A 177 -19.56 -1.78 23.16
N ALA A 178 -18.29 -1.56 22.80
CA ALA A 178 -17.80 -0.23 22.43
C ALA A 178 -18.52 0.32 21.19
N GLU A 179 -18.78 -0.51 20.18
CA GLU A 179 -19.56 -0.07 19.00
C GLU A 179 -21.01 0.23 19.36
N LEU A 180 -21.66 -0.61 20.17
CA LEU A 180 -23.01 -0.32 20.65
C LEU A 180 -23.08 1.00 21.41
N GLU A 181 -22.13 1.28 22.30
CA GLU A 181 -22.06 2.52 23.06
C GLU A 181 -21.87 3.75 22.15
N LYS A 182 -21.08 3.64 21.08
CA LYS A 182 -20.94 4.71 20.08
C LYS A 182 -22.23 4.95 19.31
N ILE A 183 -22.90 3.88 18.90
CA ILE A 183 -24.19 3.97 18.17
C ILE A 183 -25.25 4.61 19.06
N GLU A 184 -25.31 4.22 20.35
CA GLU A 184 -26.24 4.77 21.33
C GLU A 184 -25.92 6.24 21.70
N ALA A 185 -24.66 6.66 21.60
CA ALA A 185 -24.24 8.04 21.89
C ALA A 185 -24.53 9.02 20.74
N ASN A 186 -24.63 8.52 19.51
CA ASN A 186 -25.02 9.32 18.35
C ASN A 186 -26.55 9.40 18.28
N ASP A 187 -27.14 10.47 18.81
CA ASP A 187 -28.60 10.75 18.81
C ASP A 187 -29.18 11.01 17.40
N ASP A 188 -28.39 10.79 16.34
CA ASP A 188 -28.75 11.05 14.96
C ASP A 188 -29.29 9.77 14.29
N ASN A 189 -30.61 9.74 14.17
CA ASN A 189 -31.45 8.60 13.84
C ASN A 189 -31.36 8.14 12.36
N ASN A 190 -30.17 8.13 11.75
CA ASN A 190 -29.98 7.69 10.36
C ASN A 190 -29.15 6.40 10.24
N LEU A 191 -29.44 5.43 11.10
CA LEU A 191 -28.95 4.06 11.00
C LEU A 191 -29.25 3.41 9.63
N GLU A 192 -30.37 3.77 9.01
CA GLU A 192 -30.79 3.25 7.70
C GLU A 192 -29.95 3.84 6.55
N GLU A 193 -29.58 5.13 6.63
CA GLU A 193 -28.70 5.78 5.67
C GLU A 193 -27.27 5.22 5.75
N ASN A 194 -26.73 5.05 6.96
CA ASN A 194 -25.40 4.45 7.15
C ASN A 194 -25.36 2.99 6.67
N THR A 195 -26.41 2.21 6.94
CA THR A 195 -26.52 0.84 6.42
C THR A 195 -26.60 0.83 4.89
N ALA A 196 -27.41 1.71 4.30
CA ALA A 196 -27.53 1.83 2.85
C ALA A 196 -26.22 2.28 2.18
N ILE A 197 -25.46 3.19 2.82
CA ILE A 197 -24.13 3.61 2.36
C ILE A 197 -23.15 2.44 2.42
N SER A 198 -23.09 1.69 3.53
CA SER A 198 -22.21 0.52 3.64
C SER A 198 -22.58 -0.58 2.63
N GLU A 199 -23.86 -0.89 2.46
CA GLU A 199 -24.32 -1.84 1.45
C GLU A 199 -23.99 -1.36 0.04
N ARG A 200 -24.16 -0.06 -0.24
CA ARG A 200 -23.78 0.54 -1.52
C ARG A 200 -22.28 0.46 -1.77
N LEU A 201 -21.44 0.70 -0.76
CA LEU A 201 -19.98 0.58 -0.86
C LEU A 201 -19.55 -0.87 -1.15
N ASN A 202 -20.20 -1.86 -0.53
CA ASN A 202 -19.97 -3.28 -0.85
C ASN A 202 -20.35 -3.62 -2.29
N VAL A 203 -21.49 -3.12 -2.77
CA VAL A 203 -21.90 -3.27 -4.16
C VAL A 203 -20.90 -2.59 -5.11
N LEU A 204 -20.41 -1.40 -4.78
CA LEU A 204 -19.39 -0.70 -5.59
C LEU A 204 -18.06 -1.46 -5.62
N SER A 205 -17.65 -2.07 -4.50
CA SER A 205 -16.48 -2.97 -4.46
C SER A 205 -16.67 -4.18 -5.37
N HIS A 206 -17.83 -4.85 -5.31
CA HIS A 206 -18.14 -5.96 -6.20
C HIS A 206 -18.22 -5.55 -7.66
N VAL A 207 -18.75 -4.36 -7.97
CA VAL A 207 -18.73 -3.82 -9.33
C VAL A 207 -17.30 -3.56 -9.80
N ALA A 208 -16.41 -3.06 -8.95
CA ALA A 208 -14.99 -2.90 -9.29
C ALA A 208 -14.30 -4.26 -9.54
N GLU A 209 -14.64 -5.30 -8.77
CA GLU A 209 -14.18 -6.68 -8.99
C GLU A 209 -14.71 -7.27 -10.31
N MET A 210 -15.97 -6.97 -10.67
CA MET A 210 -16.61 -7.42 -11.91
C MET A 210 -16.14 -6.63 -13.14
N ASN A 211 -15.76 -5.36 -12.97
CA ASN A 211 -15.17 -4.48 -13.99
C ASN A 211 -13.70 -4.82 -14.29
N TYR A 212 -13.31 -6.07 -14.07
CA TYR A 212 -12.05 -6.62 -14.55
C TYR A 212 -11.99 -6.46 -16.08
N ALA A 213 -11.34 -5.39 -16.53
CA ALA A 213 -10.84 -5.28 -17.89
C ALA A 213 -9.54 -6.09 -17.92
N PRO A 214 -9.48 -7.25 -18.62
CA PRO A 214 -8.18 -7.85 -18.89
C PRO A 214 -7.37 -6.80 -19.64
N ALA A 215 -6.27 -6.34 -19.03
CA ALA A 215 -5.41 -5.36 -19.64
C ALA A 215 -5.10 -5.81 -21.06
N LEU A 216 -5.57 -5.05 -22.05
CA LEU A 216 -5.25 -5.25 -23.44
C LEU A 216 -3.73 -5.12 -23.54
N ALA A 217 -3.06 -6.26 -23.70
CA ALA A 217 -1.70 -6.34 -24.19
C ALA A 217 -1.71 -5.93 -25.68
N GLU A 218 -2.07 -4.69 -25.97
CA GLU A 218 -1.77 -4.13 -27.28
C GLU A 218 -0.27 -3.88 -27.33
N GLY A 219 0.37 -4.53 -28.30
CA GLY A 219 1.81 -4.57 -28.45
C GLY A 219 2.38 -3.17 -28.64
N PHE A 220 3.09 -2.70 -27.63
CA PHE A 220 4.03 -1.61 -27.76
C PHE A 220 5.41 -2.21 -28.07
N GLU A 221 5.54 -2.83 -29.24
CA GLU A 221 6.84 -2.81 -29.90
C GLU A 221 7.07 -1.36 -30.32
N THR A 222 7.98 -0.66 -29.66
CA THR A 222 8.37 0.70 -30.05
C THR A 222 8.90 0.67 -31.50
N LYS A 223 7.99 0.92 -32.44
CA LYS A 223 8.31 1.56 -33.72
C LYS A 223 8.85 2.94 -33.37
N GLU A 224 10.11 3.19 -33.74
CA GLU A 224 10.77 4.51 -33.84
C GLU A 224 10.47 5.47 -32.69
N GLN A 225 11.45 5.67 -31.79
CA GLN A 225 11.29 6.58 -30.65
C GLN A 225 11.18 8.03 -31.14
N LYS A 226 9.96 8.45 -31.49
CA LYS A 226 9.63 9.82 -31.88
C LYS A 226 9.18 10.55 -30.63
N HIS A 227 9.93 11.60 -30.27
CA HIS A 227 9.57 12.47 -29.17
C HIS A 227 8.32 13.27 -29.53
N THR A 228 7.16 12.78 -29.09
CA THR A 228 5.85 13.34 -29.45
C THR A 228 5.16 14.03 -28.29
N VAL A 229 4.26 14.97 -28.62
CA VAL A 229 3.43 15.66 -27.62
C VAL A 229 2.60 14.66 -26.80
N GLY A 230 2.07 13.60 -27.43
CA GLY A 230 1.32 12.56 -26.75
C GLY A 230 2.13 11.82 -25.67
N GLU A 231 3.41 11.54 -25.93
CA GLU A 231 4.29 10.92 -24.94
C GLU A 231 4.52 11.82 -23.72
N VAL A 232 4.76 13.12 -23.94
CA VAL A 232 4.93 14.11 -22.88
C VAL A 232 3.67 14.18 -22.02
N LEU A 233 2.50 14.33 -22.65
CA LEU A 233 1.21 14.37 -21.92
C LEU A 233 0.97 13.08 -21.14
N SER A 234 1.22 11.90 -21.74
CA SER A 234 1.05 10.62 -21.05
C SER A 234 2.00 10.43 -19.86
N THR A 235 3.15 11.10 -19.87
CA THR A 235 4.16 11.00 -18.81
C THR A 235 3.86 11.95 -17.65
N PHE A 236 3.48 13.19 -17.97
CA PHE A 236 3.28 14.24 -16.96
C PHE A 236 1.82 14.42 -16.52
N MET A 237 0.85 13.78 -17.21
CA MET A 237 -0.57 13.76 -16.84
C MET A 237 -1.15 12.31 -16.80
N PRO A 238 -0.52 11.33 -16.11
CA PRO A 238 -0.95 9.93 -16.18
C PRO A 238 -2.15 9.58 -15.30
N ASN A 239 -2.50 10.42 -14.33
CA ASN A 239 -3.55 10.18 -13.33
C ASN A 239 -4.85 10.95 -13.62
N GLU A 240 -4.87 11.74 -14.70
CA GLU A 240 -6.08 12.43 -15.16
C GLU A 240 -6.84 11.46 -16.09
N GLU A 241 -8.16 11.33 -15.92
CA GLU A 241 -9.07 10.62 -16.83
C GLU A 241 -8.86 11.07 -18.29
N PRO A 242 -9.28 10.32 -19.33
CA PRO A 242 -8.77 10.48 -20.70
C PRO A 242 -8.80 11.94 -21.17
N VAL A 243 -7.62 12.56 -21.16
CA VAL A 243 -7.40 13.94 -21.58
C VAL A 243 -7.83 14.06 -23.03
N THR A 244 -8.87 14.85 -23.28
CA THR A 244 -9.33 15.07 -24.66
C THR A 244 -8.54 16.23 -25.26
N LEU A 245 -7.77 15.95 -26.31
CA LEU A 245 -7.03 16.96 -27.06
C LEU A 245 -8.00 17.77 -27.91
N LEU A 246 -7.98 19.09 -27.76
CA LEU A 246 -8.90 19.99 -28.47
C LEU A 246 -8.23 20.69 -29.66
N ARG A 247 -7.08 21.30 -29.41
CA ARG A 247 -6.27 21.99 -30.41
C ARG A 247 -4.86 22.22 -29.88
N MET A 248 -3.92 22.41 -30.80
CA MET A 248 -2.57 22.85 -30.51
C MET A 248 -2.23 24.04 -31.38
N GLU A 249 -1.78 25.11 -30.75
CA GLU A 249 -1.23 26.30 -31.41
C GLU A 249 0.25 26.40 -31.06
N GLY A 250 1.08 26.94 -31.94
CA GLY A 250 2.50 27.00 -31.67
C GLY A 250 3.25 28.03 -32.50
N VAL A 251 4.45 28.32 -32.04
CA VAL A 251 5.35 29.28 -32.67
C VAL A 251 6.76 28.71 -32.68
N LEU A 252 7.36 28.67 -33.86
CA LEU A 252 8.78 28.37 -34.07
C LEU A 252 9.50 29.68 -34.40
N THR A 253 10.42 30.08 -33.53
CA THR A 253 11.25 31.28 -33.67
C THR A 253 12.69 30.88 -33.98
N GLY A 254 13.40 31.62 -34.82
CA GLY A 254 14.83 31.47 -35.08
C GLY A 254 15.51 32.78 -35.46
N GLU A 255 16.82 32.84 -35.32
CA GLU A 255 17.61 34.04 -35.64
C GLU A 255 17.60 34.30 -37.16
N GLY A 256 17.15 35.49 -37.57
CA GLY A 256 17.06 35.90 -38.99
C GLY A 256 15.68 35.73 -39.64
N ASP A 257 14.69 35.21 -38.91
CA ASP A 257 13.31 35.18 -39.38
C ASP A 257 12.67 36.57 -39.29
N CYS A 258 12.13 37.09 -40.39
CA CYS A 258 11.36 38.34 -40.39
C CYS A 258 9.98 38.18 -39.72
N GLU A 259 9.40 36.97 -39.78
CA GLU A 259 8.14 36.60 -39.13
C GLU A 259 8.25 35.15 -38.58
N PRO A 260 7.72 34.89 -37.38
CA PRO A 260 7.78 33.56 -36.78
C PRO A 260 6.84 32.57 -37.50
N SER A 261 7.27 31.31 -37.63
CA SER A 261 6.44 30.25 -38.20
C SER A 261 5.36 29.84 -37.21
N THR A 262 4.09 30.01 -37.58
CA THR A 262 2.94 29.61 -36.76
C THR A 262 2.51 28.18 -37.06
N ILE A 263 2.00 27.52 -36.03
CA ILE A 263 1.55 26.12 -36.06
C ILE A 263 0.11 26.10 -35.56
N GLU A 264 -0.78 25.44 -36.27
CA GLU A 264 -2.14 25.16 -35.83
C GLU A 264 -2.49 23.71 -36.20
N VAL A 265 -2.84 22.90 -35.20
CA VAL A 265 -3.26 21.51 -35.38
C VAL A 265 -4.55 21.29 -34.58
N LEU A 266 -5.59 20.83 -35.26
CA LEU A 266 -6.93 20.65 -34.66
C LEU A 266 -7.28 19.18 -34.39
N GLU A 267 -6.70 18.27 -35.17
CA GLU A 267 -6.99 16.84 -35.06
C GLU A 267 -6.23 16.22 -33.89
N ALA A 268 -6.96 15.56 -32.98
CA ALA A 268 -6.39 15.00 -31.76
C ALA A 268 -5.25 13.99 -32.02
N GLU A 269 -5.39 13.15 -33.05
CA GLU A 269 -4.36 12.15 -33.39
C GLU A 269 -3.09 12.81 -33.96
N ASP A 270 -3.22 13.91 -34.70
CA ASP A 270 -2.09 14.67 -35.23
C ASP A 270 -1.37 15.44 -34.12
N ILE A 271 -2.12 16.01 -33.17
CA ILE A 271 -1.55 16.63 -31.96
C ILE A 271 -0.77 15.58 -31.18
N LYS A 272 -1.38 14.41 -30.94
CA LYS A 272 -0.76 13.32 -30.17
C LYS A 272 0.55 12.84 -30.81
N ASN A 273 0.59 12.73 -32.13
CA ASN A 273 1.76 12.23 -32.87
C ASN A 273 2.73 13.33 -33.31
N PHE A 274 2.53 14.60 -32.90
CA PHE A 274 3.36 15.72 -33.34
C PHE A 274 4.81 15.59 -32.84
N PRO A 275 5.81 15.44 -33.74
CA PRO A 275 7.19 15.20 -33.35
C PRO A 275 7.94 16.52 -33.10
N PHE A 276 7.83 17.05 -31.89
CA PHE A 276 8.25 18.42 -31.58
C PHE A 276 9.75 18.67 -31.74
N VAL A 277 10.60 17.67 -31.49
CA VAL A 277 12.06 17.79 -31.69
C VAL A 277 12.40 17.85 -33.17
N GLU A 278 11.85 16.94 -33.97
CA GLU A 278 12.05 16.89 -35.42
C GLU A 278 11.54 18.18 -36.08
N TYR A 279 10.43 18.74 -35.58
CA TYR A 279 9.90 20.01 -36.04
C TYR A 279 10.87 21.18 -35.78
N LEU A 280 11.46 21.27 -34.59
CA LEU A 280 12.50 22.27 -34.29
C LEU A 280 13.74 22.09 -35.18
N MET A 281 14.11 20.84 -35.44
CA MET A 281 15.26 20.49 -36.31
C MET A 281 15.05 20.82 -37.80
N THR A 282 13.86 21.26 -38.21
CA THR A 282 13.68 21.84 -39.56
C THR A 282 14.50 23.11 -39.77
N LYS A 283 14.90 23.81 -38.69
CA LYS A 283 15.79 24.98 -38.72
C LYS A 283 17.27 24.60 -38.85
N GLY A 284 17.63 23.36 -38.55
CA GLY A 284 18.99 22.85 -38.67
C GLY A 284 19.24 21.62 -37.80
N THR A 285 20.39 20.98 -38.00
CA THR A 285 20.73 19.69 -37.37
C THR A 285 22.00 19.75 -36.52
N THR A 286 22.45 20.95 -36.13
CA THR A 286 23.60 21.19 -35.24
C THR A 286 23.22 22.20 -34.16
N PHE A 287 23.90 22.19 -33.01
CA PHE A 287 23.66 23.17 -31.94
C PHE A 287 23.86 24.60 -32.44
N GLU A 288 24.89 24.84 -33.25
CA GLU A 288 25.16 26.18 -33.78
C GLU A 288 23.99 26.72 -34.63
N SER A 289 23.28 25.84 -35.35
CA SER A 289 22.08 26.22 -36.11
C SER A 289 20.81 26.40 -35.25
N LEU A 290 20.77 25.78 -34.07
CA LEU A 290 19.57 25.69 -33.23
C LEU A 290 19.64 26.54 -31.96
N LYS A 291 20.81 27.01 -31.53
CA LYS A 291 21.02 27.70 -30.23
C LYS A 291 20.17 28.94 -30.00
N ASN A 292 19.74 29.58 -31.10
CA ASN A 292 18.88 30.77 -31.08
C ASN A 292 17.47 30.47 -31.63
N SER A 293 17.13 29.19 -31.77
CA SER A 293 15.81 28.73 -32.19
C SER A 293 15.04 28.15 -31.01
N ALA A 294 13.74 28.39 -30.98
CA ALA A 294 12.85 27.90 -29.93
C ALA A 294 11.51 27.48 -30.52
N LEU A 295 10.96 26.38 -29.98
CA LEU A 295 9.61 25.94 -30.28
C LEU A 295 8.75 26.11 -29.03
N THR A 296 7.65 26.84 -29.14
CA THR A 296 6.65 26.98 -28.07
C THR A 296 5.30 26.48 -28.57
N LEU A 297 4.71 25.52 -27.87
CA LEU A 297 3.40 24.95 -28.17
C LEU A 297 2.44 25.23 -27.01
N VAL A 298 1.22 25.62 -27.33
CA VAL A 298 0.09 25.74 -26.43
C VAL A 298 -0.91 24.65 -26.81
N ILE A 299 -1.11 23.69 -25.91
CA ILE A 299 -1.92 22.50 -26.13
C ILE A 299 -3.19 22.63 -25.28
N SER A 300 -4.33 22.89 -25.92
CA SER A 300 -5.62 22.95 -25.26
C SER A 300 -6.16 21.55 -25.02
N VAL A 301 -6.45 21.25 -23.76
CA VAL A 301 -6.96 19.97 -23.28
C VAL A 301 -8.26 20.14 -22.49
N LEU A 302 -9.09 19.11 -22.51
CA LEU A 302 -10.25 18.98 -21.63
C LEU A 302 -9.95 17.92 -20.56
N ILE A 303 -10.06 18.32 -19.30
CA ILE A 303 -9.85 17.46 -18.11
C ILE A 303 -11.23 17.21 -17.46
N GLN A 304 -11.34 16.27 -16.51
CA GLN A 304 -12.61 15.95 -15.82
C GLN A 304 -13.36 17.21 -15.37
N GLU A 305 -14.70 17.12 -15.43
CA GLU A 305 -15.68 18.21 -15.24
C GLU A 305 -15.86 19.15 -16.46
N GLY A 306 -15.16 18.90 -17.57
CA GLY A 306 -15.27 19.74 -18.76
C GLY A 306 -14.48 21.05 -18.65
N GLU A 307 -13.56 21.14 -17.68
CA GLU A 307 -12.66 22.26 -17.54
C GLU A 307 -11.63 22.23 -18.68
N ARG A 308 -11.61 23.32 -19.46
CA ARG A 308 -10.60 23.52 -20.49
C ARG A 308 -9.33 24.09 -19.86
N LYS A 309 -8.20 23.46 -20.16
CA LYS A 309 -6.87 23.89 -19.71
C LYS A 309 -5.91 23.99 -20.89
N ASP A 310 -4.97 24.93 -20.81
CA ASP A 310 -3.93 25.10 -21.82
C ASP A 310 -2.56 24.74 -21.24
N CYS A 311 -1.99 23.63 -21.69
CA CYS A 311 -0.64 23.19 -21.34
C CYS A 311 0.38 23.87 -22.25
N LEU A 312 1.55 24.24 -21.71
CA LEU A 312 2.62 24.86 -22.49
C LEU A 312 3.82 23.92 -22.59
N LEU A 313 4.32 23.71 -23.81
CA LEU A 313 5.54 22.98 -24.09
C LEU A 313 6.54 23.92 -24.76
N HIS A 314 7.68 24.16 -24.10
CA HIS A 314 8.75 24.98 -24.63
C HIS A 314 10.02 24.15 -24.83
N VAL A 315 10.62 24.24 -26.01
CA VAL A 315 11.74 23.38 -26.44
C VAL A 315 12.87 24.24 -26.98
N LEU A 316 14.08 24.00 -26.47
CA LEU A 316 15.31 24.69 -26.83
C LEU A 316 16.44 23.67 -27.02
N CYS A 317 17.37 23.92 -27.95
CA CYS A 317 18.60 23.16 -28.04
C CYS A 317 19.66 23.80 -27.11
N GLU A 318 20.18 23.03 -26.15
CA GLU A 318 21.12 23.52 -25.13
C GLU A 318 22.57 23.17 -25.45
N SER A 319 22.81 22.00 -26.06
CA SER A 319 24.17 21.54 -26.34
C SER A 319 24.22 20.43 -27.39
N GLU A 320 25.44 20.11 -27.82
CA GLU A 320 25.73 19.07 -28.81
C GLU A 320 26.98 18.31 -28.41
N THR A 321 26.97 17.00 -28.64
CA THR A 321 28.17 16.15 -28.65
C THR A 321 28.41 15.65 -30.07
N ASN A 322 29.48 14.88 -30.27
CA ASN A 322 29.72 14.23 -31.56
C ASN A 322 28.57 13.33 -32.00
N TYR A 323 27.79 12.79 -31.04
CA TYR A 323 26.78 11.78 -31.29
C TYR A 323 25.36 12.28 -31.07
N ASP A 324 25.14 13.29 -30.23
CA ASP A 324 23.80 13.68 -29.77
C ASP A 324 23.58 15.20 -29.80
N LEU A 325 22.34 15.62 -29.98
CA LEU A 325 21.88 16.99 -29.69
C LEU A 325 21.02 16.95 -28.42
N PHE A 326 21.28 17.83 -27.46
CA PHE A 326 20.52 17.91 -26.23
C PHE A 326 19.53 19.07 -26.28
N PHE A 327 18.29 18.76 -25.92
CA PHE A 327 17.17 19.69 -25.85
C PHE A 327 16.70 19.82 -24.42
N ARG A 328 16.48 21.06 -23.98
CA ARG A 328 15.74 21.35 -22.76
C ARG A 328 14.28 21.50 -23.12
N VAL A 329 13.45 20.70 -22.48
CA VAL A 329 11.99 20.74 -22.62
C VAL A 329 11.41 21.24 -21.30
N THR A 330 10.64 22.31 -21.36
CA THR A 330 9.87 22.83 -20.22
C THR A 330 8.40 22.57 -20.49
N PHE A 331 7.79 21.69 -19.71
CA PHE A 331 6.36 21.40 -19.76
C PHE A 331 5.67 22.07 -18.58
N THR A 332 4.75 22.98 -18.84
CA THR A 332 4.00 23.72 -17.82
C THR A 332 2.56 23.28 -17.82
N ARG A 333 2.09 22.79 -16.67
CA ARG A 333 0.66 22.52 -16.43
C ARG A 333 -0.01 23.78 -15.88
N PRO A 334 -1.18 24.15 -16.39
CA PRO A 334 -1.94 25.27 -15.83
C PRO A 334 -2.57 24.87 -14.49
N THR A 335 -2.40 25.71 -13.47
CA THR A 335 -3.27 25.77 -12.30
C THR A 335 -4.52 26.58 -12.67
N GLY A 336 -5.67 26.28 -12.04
CA GLY A 336 -6.99 26.79 -12.45
C GLY A 336 -7.10 28.32 -12.60
N ILE A 337 -8.17 28.77 -13.24
CA ILE A 337 -8.42 30.20 -13.57
C ILE A 337 -8.35 31.07 -12.30
N LEU A 338 -7.48 32.09 -12.31
CA LEU A 338 -7.46 33.16 -11.30
C LEU A 338 -8.76 33.98 -11.41
N LEU A 339 -9.69 33.76 -10.49
CA LEU A 339 -10.86 34.62 -10.34
C LEU A 339 -10.46 35.90 -9.59
N PRO A 340 -10.96 37.09 -9.97
CA PRO A 340 -10.64 38.38 -9.33
C PRO A 340 -10.94 38.46 -7.82
N GLN A 341 -11.62 37.45 -7.27
CA GLN A 341 -12.04 37.36 -5.87
C GLN A 341 -10.98 36.67 -4.97
N HIS A 342 -9.96 36.04 -5.57
CA HIS A 342 -8.88 35.37 -4.84
C HIS A 342 -7.68 36.33 -4.77
N SER A 343 -7.44 36.89 -3.57
CA SER A 343 -6.28 37.77 -3.31
C SER A 343 -4.97 37.01 -3.54
N ALA A 344 -3.92 37.73 -3.95
CA ALA A 344 -2.58 37.22 -4.24
C ALA A 344 -1.92 36.41 -3.11
N VAL A 345 -2.49 36.45 -1.90
CA VAL A 345 -2.01 35.69 -0.72
C VAL A 345 -2.44 34.22 -0.77
N VAL A 346 -3.62 33.90 -1.31
CA VAL A 346 -4.10 32.51 -1.47
C VAL A 346 -3.41 31.82 -2.66
N ALA A 347 -3.04 32.60 -3.68
CA ALA A 347 -2.36 32.11 -4.88
C ALA A 347 -0.94 31.55 -4.62
N LYS A 348 -0.26 31.96 -3.54
CA LYS A 348 1.09 31.48 -3.20
C LYS A 348 1.11 30.07 -2.60
N ALA A 349 0.05 29.64 -1.91
CA ALA A 349 0.02 28.36 -1.19
C ALA A 349 -0.60 27.22 -2.00
N GLU A 350 -1.50 27.51 -2.96
CA GLU A 350 -2.26 26.47 -3.70
C GLU A 350 -2.08 26.50 -5.23
N GLN A 351 -1.43 27.52 -5.81
CA GLN A 351 -1.48 27.75 -7.26
C GLN A 351 -0.16 28.19 -7.92
N GLN A 352 0.98 27.58 -7.57
CA GLN A 352 2.14 27.65 -8.46
C GLN A 352 1.90 26.71 -9.65
N SER A 353 1.84 27.26 -10.88
CA SER A 353 1.90 26.46 -12.10
C SER A 353 3.06 25.47 -12.00
N SER A 354 2.79 24.16 -12.05
CA SER A 354 3.88 23.18 -11.99
C SER A 354 4.56 23.13 -13.35
N ALA A 355 5.68 23.83 -13.47
CA ALA A 355 6.58 23.70 -14.60
C ALA A 355 7.59 22.58 -14.30
N THR A 356 7.65 21.59 -15.18
CA THR A 356 8.65 20.52 -15.12
C THR A 356 9.60 20.69 -16.29
N THR A 357 10.88 20.86 -15.97
CA THR A 357 11.95 20.96 -16.97
C THR A 357 12.74 19.67 -16.99
N PHE A 358 12.92 19.10 -18.17
CA PHE A 358 13.69 17.88 -18.38
C PHE A 358 14.56 18.00 -19.64
N VAL A 359 15.62 17.18 -19.67
CA VAL A 359 16.53 17.10 -20.82
C VAL A 359 16.14 15.89 -21.66
N LEU A 360 16.23 16.07 -22.97
CA LEU A 360 15.95 15.07 -23.98
C LEU A 360 17.06 15.14 -25.01
N ALA A 361 17.65 14.01 -25.39
CA ALA A 361 18.63 13.98 -26.47
C ALA A 361 18.07 13.36 -27.76
N TYR A 362 18.45 13.97 -28.87
CA TYR A 362 18.29 13.43 -30.21
C TYR A 362 19.60 12.80 -30.62
N ASP A 363 19.60 11.48 -30.77
CA ASP A 363 20.77 10.73 -31.21
C ASP A 363 20.94 10.94 -32.72
N LYS A 364 22.09 11.48 -33.16
CA LYS A 364 22.43 11.64 -34.59
C LYS A 364 22.66 10.30 -35.28
N VAL A 365 22.99 9.28 -34.47
CA VAL A 365 23.17 7.89 -34.87
C VAL A 365 21.79 7.24 -35.01
N GLY A 366 21.46 6.79 -36.23
CA GLY A 366 20.15 6.20 -36.50
C GLY A 366 19.91 4.89 -35.74
N ASP A 367 18.64 4.57 -35.49
CA ASP A 367 18.20 3.36 -34.77
C ASP A 367 18.80 2.05 -35.32
N GLY A 368 19.06 1.99 -36.63
CA GLY A 368 19.70 0.84 -37.26
C GLY A 368 21.12 0.58 -36.78
N GLU A 369 21.87 1.62 -36.41
CA GLU A 369 23.22 1.47 -35.84
C GLU A 369 23.16 1.08 -34.36
N ARG A 370 22.24 1.66 -33.58
CA ARG A 370 21.99 1.28 -32.18
C ARG A 370 21.56 -0.19 -32.05
N ARG A 371 20.77 -0.69 -33.00
CA ARG A 371 20.39 -2.11 -33.06
C ARG A 371 21.60 -3.00 -33.35
N LYS A 372 22.46 -2.63 -34.31
CA LYS A 372 23.68 -3.38 -34.62
C LYS A 372 24.66 -3.41 -33.46
N GLU A 373 24.84 -2.29 -32.76
CA GLU A 373 25.66 -2.22 -31.54
C GLU A 373 25.13 -3.19 -30.49
N PHE A 374 23.83 -3.14 -30.20
CA PHE A 374 23.23 -4.08 -29.26
C PHE A 374 23.37 -5.54 -29.71
N GLU A 375 23.12 -5.85 -30.98
CA GLU A 375 23.25 -7.21 -31.51
C GLU A 375 24.68 -7.74 -31.36
N TYR A 376 25.69 -6.88 -31.57
CA TYR A 376 27.08 -7.24 -31.32
C TYR A 376 27.31 -7.58 -29.84
N PHE A 377 26.96 -6.67 -28.92
CA PHE A 377 27.15 -6.87 -27.49
C PHE A 377 26.34 -8.05 -26.93
N TRP A 378 25.12 -8.26 -27.41
CA TRP A 378 24.27 -9.37 -27.01
C TRP A 378 24.87 -10.72 -27.39
N ASN A 379 25.37 -10.84 -28.63
CA ASN A 379 26.02 -12.07 -29.08
C ASN A 379 27.34 -12.31 -28.35
N GLU A 380 28.18 -11.28 -28.18
CA GLU A 380 29.43 -11.37 -27.43
C GLU A 380 29.19 -11.84 -25.99
N THR A 381 28.16 -11.28 -25.32
CA THR A 381 27.80 -11.65 -23.95
C THR A 381 27.29 -13.09 -23.85
N ARG A 382 26.50 -13.55 -24.84
CA ARG A 382 26.06 -14.95 -24.91
C ARG A 382 27.25 -15.89 -25.09
N ASP A 383 28.17 -15.56 -25.99
CA ASP A 383 29.36 -16.37 -26.26
C ASP A 383 30.31 -16.39 -25.05
N ALA A 384 30.38 -15.32 -24.26
CA ALA A 384 31.09 -15.28 -22.97
C ALA A 384 30.45 -16.22 -21.94
N LEU A 385 29.12 -16.21 -21.84
CA LEU A 385 28.37 -17.08 -20.93
C LEU A 385 28.52 -18.58 -21.31
N GLU A 386 28.53 -18.90 -22.61
CA GLU A 386 28.82 -20.26 -23.10
C GLU A 386 30.25 -20.72 -22.78
N ARG A 387 31.20 -19.78 -22.75
CA ARG A 387 32.60 -20.03 -22.34
C ARG A 387 32.79 -20.09 -20.82
N GLY A 388 31.74 -19.81 -20.04
CA GLY A 388 31.80 -19.78 -18.57
C GLY A 388 32.59 -18.60 -18.01
N GLU A 389 32.66 -17.49 -18.76
CA GLU A 389 33.28 -16.25 -18.31
C GLU A 389 32.35 -15.50 -17.34
N ASP A 390 32.93 -14.80 -16.38
CA ASP A 390 32.18 -13.94 -15.46
C ASP A 390 31.63 -12.73 -16.21
N LEU A 391 30.33 -12.51 -16.11
CA LEU A 391 29.67 -11.36 -16.71
C LEU A 391 29.80 -10.12 -15.81
N THR A 392 29.91 -8.94 -16.44
CA THR A 392 29.71 -7.66 -15.74
C THR A 392 28.26 -7.51 -15.28
N GLU A 393 28.00 -6.66 -14.28
CA GLU A 393 26.64 -6.41 -13.78
C GLU A 393 25.67 -5.98 -14.89
N ALA A 394 26.12 -5.11 -15.80
CA ALA A 394 25.31 -4.66 -16.93
C ALA A 394 25.01 -5.80 -17.93
N GLN A 395 25.96 -6.72 -18.14
CA GLN A 395 25.75 -7.90 -18.98
C GLN A 395 24.78 -8.89 -18.33
N ASP A 396 24.93 -9.13 -17.03
CA ASP A 396 24.08 -10.03 -16.27
C ASP A 396 22.61 -9.55 -16.26
N GLU A 397 22.37 -8.27 -15.98
CA GLU A 397 21.04 -7.66 -16.03
C GLU A 397 20.40 -7.72 -17.42
N MET A 398 21.19 -7.45 -18.47
CA MET A 398 20.75 -7.55 -19.85
C MET A 398 20.32 -8.99 -20.18
N MET A 399 21.13 -9.98 -19.81
CA MET A 399 20.86 -11.39 -20.08
C MET A 399 19.73 -11.97 -19.25
N ALA A 400 19.47 -11.42 -18.05
CA ALA A 400 18.36 -11.82 -17.19
C ALA A 400 16.97 -11.67 -17.85
N CYS A 401 16.85 -10.81 -18.86
CA CYS A 401 15.60 -10.61 -19.61
C CYS A 401 15.22 -11.78 -20.51
N THR A 402 16.16 -12.68 -20.86
CA THR A 402 16.06 -13.85 -21.77
C THR A 402 15.62 -13.58 -23.20
N THR A 403 14.78 -12.56 -23.44
CA THR A 403 14.32 -12.13 -24.76
C THR A 403 15.16 -10.96 -25.24
N PRO A 404 15.75 -11.00 -26.45
CA PRO A 404 16.63 -9.96 -26.95
C PRO A 404 16.02 -8.55 -26.93
N TYR A 405 14.73 -8.40 -27.20
CA TYR A 405 14.06 -7.09 -27.16
C TYR A 405 14.09 -6.44 -25.76
N TYR A 406 13.76 -7.19 -24.71
CA TYR A 406 13.81 -6.64 -23.35
C TYR A 406 15.25 -6.45 -22.86
N GLY A 407 16.18 -7.29 -23.33
CA GLY A 407 17.62 -7.07 -23.17
C GLY A 407 18.07 -5.75 -23.81
N TYR A 408 17.62 -5.45 -25.03
CA TYR A 408 17.87 -4.18 -25.72
C TYR A 408 17.33 -3.01 -24.91
N CYS A 409 16.11 -3.12 -24.38
CA CYS A 409 15.54 -2.09 -23.55
C CYS A 409 16.32 -1.89 -22.24
N MET A 410 16.76 -2.96 -21.59
CA MET A 410 17.55 -2.86 -20.37
C MET A 410 18.91 -2.22 -20.65
N TYR A 411 19.59 -2.64 -21.72
CA TYR A 411 20.88 -2.13 -22.16
C TYR A 411 20.85 -0.61 -22.42
N TRP A 412 19.93 -0.16 -23.26
CA TRP A 412 19.82 1.27 -23.60
C TRP A 412 19.22 2.09 -22.46
N GLY A 413 18.23 1.56 -21.75
CA GLY A 413 17.64 2.22 -20.57
C GLY A 413 18.70 2.54 -19.51
N ARG A 414 19.62 1.61 -19.24
CA ARG A 414 20.74 1.81 -18.31
C ARG A 414 21.71 2.90 -18.77
N ARG A 415 22.05 2.94 -20.06
CA ARG A 415 22.95 3.96 -20.61
C ARG A 415 22.32 5.36 -20.55
N PHE A 416 21.05 5.48 -20.91
CA PHE A 416 20.32 6.75 -20.77
C PHE A 416 20.21 7.18 -19.30
N TYR A 417 19.91 6.24 -18.40
CA TYR A 417 19.88 6.52 -16.97
C TYR A 417 21.21 7.05 -16.43
N ALA A 418 22.33 6.42 -16.82
CA ALA A 418 23.67 6.82 -16.42
C ALA A 418 24.09 8.19 -17.01
N SER A 419 23.46 8.62 -18.09
CA SER A 419 23.65 9.95 -18.70
C SER A 419 22.59 10.97 -18.24
N GLU A 420 21.85 10.69 -17.16
CA GLU A 420 20.80 11.56 -16.60
C GLU A 420 19.65 11.87 -17.58
N ARG A 421 19.53 11.08 -18.65
CA ARG A 421 18.44 11.10 -19.64
C ARG A 421 17.24 10.30 -19.11
N TYR A 422 16.71 10.74 -17.97
CA TYR A 422 15.70 9.99 -17.21
C TYR A 422 14.39 9.82 -17.96
N TYR A 423 14.02 10.79 -18.81
CA TYR A 423 12.81 10.72 -19.63
C TYR A 423 12.91 9.58 -20.65
N GLU A 424 14.00 9.49 -21.41
CA GLU A 424 14.20 8.40 -22.36
C GLU A 424 14.39 7.06 -21.65
N ALA A 425 15.18 7.01 -20.58
CA ALA A 425 15.41 5.78 -19.80
C ALA A 425 14.10 5.17 -19.30
N LEU A 426 13.16 6.01 -18.85
CA LEU A 426 11.86 5.58 -18.35
C LEU A 426 11.04 4.83 -19.42
N ALA A 427 11.05 5.27 -20.67
CA ALA A 427 10.33 4.61 -21.76
C ALA A 427 10.82 3.16 -21.94
N TYR A 428 12.14 2.95 -21.93
CA TYR A 428 12.75 1.63 -22.04
C TYR A 428 12.44 0.75 -20.82
N PHE A 429 12.62 1.27 -19.61
CA PHE A 429 12.36 0.51 -18.40
C PHE A 429 10.89 0.13 -18.24
N LYS A 430 9.95 0.99 -18.65
CA LYS A 430 8.51 0.67 -18.63
C LYS A 430 8.15 -0.51 -19.54
N ASN A 431 8.82 -0.64 -20.69
CA ASN A 431 8.61 -1.79 -21.57
C ASN A 431 9.05 -3.11 -20.91
N VAL A 432 10.20 -3.10 -20.24
CA VAL A 432 10.68 -4.26 -19.47
C VAL A 432 9.76 -4.56 -18.28
N PHE A 433 9.33 -3.53 -17.53
CA PHE A 433 8.47 -3.70 -16.36
C PHE A 433 7.12 -4.33 -16.71
N ARG A 434 6.48 -3.88 -17.79
CA ARG A 434 5.21 -4.46 -18.27
C ARG A 434 5.34 -5.95 -18.56
N TRP A 435 6.46 -6.36 -19.14
CA TRP A 435 6.73 -7.77 -19.42
C TRP A 435 7.02 -8.58 -18.15
N LEU A 436 7.88 -8.07 -17.28
CA LEU A 436 8.35 -8.78 -16.09
C LEU A 436 7.30 -8.82 -14.98
N SER A 437 6.53 -7.75 -14.76
CA SER A 437 5.53 -7.66 -13.69
C SER A 437 4.48 -8.79 -13.77
N LEU A 438 4.01 -9.11 -14.98
CA LEU A 438 3.08 -10.24 -15.22
C LEU A 438 3.67 -11.60 -14.87
N ARG A 439 4.99 -11.71 -14.75
CA ARG A 439 5.73 -12.96 -14.51
C ARG A 439 6.38 -13.01 -13.14
N PHE A 440 6.22 -11.98 -12.32
CA PHE A 440 6.91 -11.83 -11.04
C PHE A 440 6.77 -13.07 -10.14
N SER A 441 5.57 -13.65 -10.09
CA SER A 441 5.26 -14.86 -9.31
C SER A 441 6.09 -16.08 -9.72
N TYR A 442 6.54 -16.16 -10.97
CA TYR A 442 7.31 -17.28 -11.52
C TYR A 442 8.84 -17.05 -11.49
N MET A 443 9.29 -15.87 -11.05
CA MET A 443 10.71 -15.55 -10.99
C MET A 443 11.41 -16.22 -9.82
N ASN A 444 12.64 -16.70 -10.06
CA ASN A 444 13.55 -17.15 -9.01
C ASN A 444 14.18 -15.96 -8.26
N LYS A 445 14.98 -16.23 -7.22
CA LYS A 445 15.60 -15.18 -6.38
C LYS A 445 16.47 -14.19 -7.17
N GLY A 446 17.28 -14.67 -8.11
CA GLY A 446 18.15 -13.82 -8.93
C GLY A 446 17.34 -12.94 -9.88
N GLN A 447 16.35 -13.52 -10.57
CA GLN A 447 15.44 -12.78 -11.43
C GLN A 447 14.65 -11.71 -10.68
N ARG A 448 14.23 -11.99 -9.44
CA ARG A 448 13.58 -10.98 -8.58
C ARG A 448 14.53 -9.85 -8.20
N ALA A 449 15.82 -10.13 -7.98
CA ALA A 449 16.80 -9.08 -7.69
C ALA A 449 16.92 -8.09 -8.87
N HIS A 450 17.01 -8.58 -10.11
CA HIS A 450 16.99 -7.70 -11.30
C HIS A 450 15.66 -6.96 -11.45
N PHE A 451 14.54 -7.60 -11.13
CA PHE A 451 13.24 -6.93 -11.13
C PHE A 451 13.19 -5.79 -10.11
N PHE A 452 13.74 -5.97 -8.91
CA PHE A 452 13.83 -4.92 -7.91
C PHE A 452 14.74 -3.76 -8.33
N GLU A 453 15.88 -4.06 -8.97
CA GLU A 453 16.73 -3.02 -9.57
C GLU A 453 16.02 -2.25 -10.70
N LEU A 454 15.15 -2.93 -11.48
CA LEU A 454 14.29 -2.25 -12.45
C LEU A 454 13.29 -1.30 -11.79
N LEU A 455 12.61 -1.72 -10.71
CA LEU A 455 11.71 -0.84 -9.94
C LEU A 455 12.46 0.37 -9.38
N PHE A 456 13.65 0.14 -8.83
CA PHE A 456 14.51 1.21 -8.30
C PHE A 456 14.86 2.23 -9.39
N SER A 457 15.18 1.74 -10.59
CA SER A 457 15.54 2.59 -11.74
C SER A 457 14.36 3.41 -12.22
N ILE A 458 13.18 2.80 -12.34
CA ILE A 458 11.94 3.49 -12.72
C ILE A 458 11.56 4.54 -11.67
N GLY A 459 11.58 4.16 -10.39
CA GLY A 459 11.29 5.06 -9.28
C GLY A 459 12.23 6.26 -9.23
N SER A 460 13.52 6.03 -9.45
CA SER A 460 14.53 7.09 -9.52
C SER A 460 14.33 8.01 -10.73
N CYS A 461 13.97 7.47 -11.90
CA CYS A 461 13.62 8.28 -13.07
C CYS A 461 12.43 9.21 -12.79
N TYR A 462 11.33 8.66 -12.25
CA TYR A 462 10.17 9.48 -11.89
C TYR A 462 10.52 10.53 -10.83
N SER A 463 11.33 10.19 -9.82
CA SER A 463 11.77 11.15 -8.81
C SER A 463 12.62 12.27 -9.40
N ALA A 464 13.51 11.96 -10.35
CA ALA A 464 14.33 12.96 -11.05
C ALA A 464 13.48 13.89 -11.94
N LEU A 465 12.36 13.38 -12.47
CA LEU A 465 11.39 14.15 -13.25
C LEU A 465 10.36 14.92 -12.38
N GLY A 466 10.50 14.90 -11.04
CA GLY A 466 9.55 15.56 -10.12
C GLY A 466 8.17 14.86 -10.02
N LEU A 467 8.06 13.64 -10.54
CA LEU A 467 6.83 12.83 -10.56
C LEU A 467 6.80 11.90 -9.33
N TYR A 468 6.74 12.50 -8.14
CA TYR A 468 6.96 11.79 -6.88
C TYR A 468 5.88 10.75 -6.53
N GLN A 469 4.63 10.96 -6.92
CA GLN A 469 3.55 9.96 -6.70
C GLN A 469 3.78 8.69 -7.52
N GLN A 470 4.24 8.84 -8.76
CA GLN A 470 4.62 7.72 -9.62
C GLN A 470 5.88 7.05 -9.08
N ALA A 471 6.88 7.84 -8.65
CA ALA A 471 8.08 7.32 -8.01
C ALA A 471 7.74 6.45 -6.79
N TYR A 472 6.83 6.93 -5.93
CA TYR A 472 6.31 6.22 -4.77
C TYR A 472 5.80 4.83 -5.15
N TYR A 473 4.93 4.71 -6.16
CA TYR A 473 4.36 3.43 -6.57
C TYR A 473 5.42 2.34 -6.86
N TYR A 474 6.50 2.71 -7.54
CA TYR A 474 7.57 1.73 -7.85
C TYR A 474 8.50 1.48 -6.66
N LEU A 475 8.81 2.51 -5.87
CA LEU A 475 9.74 2.40 -4.73
C LEU A 475 9.12 1.72 -3.52
N ASP A 476 7.80 1.82 -3.31
CA ASP A 476 7.08 1.12 -2.23
C ASP A 476 7.16 -0.41 -2.39
N GLY A 477 7.22 -0.90 -3.63
CA GLY A 477 7.48 -2.31 -3.93
C GLY A 477 8.84 -2.82 -3.43
N LEU A 478 9.76 -1.93 -3.04
CA LEU A 478 11.08 -2.24 -2.48
C LEU A 478 11.12 -2.11 -0.95
N TYR A 479 10.08 -1.55 -0.34
CA TYR A 479 10.04 -1.19 1.08
C TYR A 479 10.40 -2.36 2.01
N SER A 480 9.90 -3.56 1.71
CA SER A 480 10.13 -4.75 2.54
C SER A 480 11.55 -5.32 2.47
N LEU A 481 12.39 -4.88 1.52
CA LEU A 481 13.75 -5.40 1.34
C LEU A 481 14.74 -4.84 2.36
N ASN A 482 14.36 -3.75 3.06
CA ASN A 482 15.18 -3.05 4.06
C ASN A 482 16.61 -2.76 3.59
N ASN A 483 16.76 -2.34 2.34
CA ASN A 483 18.05 -1.98 1.77
C ASN A 483 18.24 -0.45 1.82
N HIS A 484 19.36 0.02 2.38
CA HIS A 484 19.64 1.46 2.54
C HIS A 484 19.58 2.25 1.22
N LYS A 485 20.04 1.67 0.10
CA LYS A 485 19.97 2.31 -1.24
C LYS A 485 18.53 2.60 -1.64
N TYR A 486 17.65 1.61 -1.50
CA TYR A 486 16.24 1.75 -1.89
C TYR A 486 15.47 2.65 -0.91
N ASN A 487 15.71 2.49 0.39
CA ASN A 487 15.08 3.32 1.41
C ASN A 487 15.45 4.81 1.24
N ARG A 488 16.69 5.12 0.83
CA ARG A 488 17.09 6.50 0.50
C ARG A 488 16.25 7.10 -0.63
N ALA A 489 16.09 6.37 -1.74
CA ALA A 489 15.28 6.83 -2.86
C ALA A 489 13.81 7.00 -2.44
N TYR A 490 13.27 6.05 -1.68
CA TYR A 490 11.89 6.09 -1.18
C TYR A 490 11.63 7.30 -0.27
N VAL A 491 12.49 7.54 0.72
CA VAL A 491 12.40 8.70 1.61
C VAL A 491 12.55 10.02 0.85
N ASN A 492 13.47 10.09 -0.12
CA ASN A 492 13.62 11.28 -0.95
C ASN A 492 12.35 11.58 -1.75
N ALA A 493 11.73 10.57 -2.36
CA ALA A 493 10.48 10.74 -3.10
C ALA A 493 9.35 11.25 -2.20
N LEU A 494 9.19 10.69 -1.00
CA LEU A 494 8.16 11.13 -0.05
C LEU A 494 8.37 12.58 0.40
N VAL A 495 9.59 12.92 0.85
CA VAL A 495 9.86 14.25 1.40
C VAL A 495 9.85 15.32 0.29
N ASN A 496 10.41 15.06 -0.89
CA ASN A 496 10.35 16.01 -2.01
C ASN A 496 8.93 16.15 -2.58
N GLY A 497 8.11 15.11 -2.45
CA GLY A 497 6.70 15.16 -2.82
C GLY A 497 5.79 15.76 -1.76
N HIS A 498 6.33 16.25 -0.64
CA HIS A 498 5.58 16.73 0.53
C HIS A 498 4.48 15.74 1.00
N ASP A 499 4.77 14.43 0.91
CA ASP A 499 3.83 13.38 1.28
C ASP A 499 3.70 13.31 2.81
N PHE A 500 2.46 13.35 3.31
CA PHE A 500 2.15 13.34 4.74
C PHE A 500 2.73 12.12 5.49
N ARG A 501 3.02 11.02 4.80
CA ARG A 501 3.58 9.80 5.38
C ARG A 501 5.08 9.91 5.67
N ALA A 502 5.76 10.94 5.16
CA ALA A 502 7.21 11.05 5.23
C ALA A 502 7.76 10.94 6.66
N LEU A 503 7.22 11.70 7.62
CA LEU A 503 7.66 11.67 9.02
C LEU A 503 7.51 10.27 9.63
N PHE A 504 6.33 9.67 9.48
CA PHE A 504 6.04 8.33 10.01
C PHE A 504 7.01 7.27 9.45
N VAL A 505 7.27 7.30 8.15
CA VAL A 505 8.19 6.36 7.49
C VAL A 505 9.62 6.54 8.00
N ILE A 506 10.08 7.79 8.13
CA ILE A 506 11.44 8.08 8.58
C ILE A 506 11.63 7.66 10.05
N ASP A 507 10.67 7.99 10.93
CA ASP A 507 10.70 7.61 12.34
C ASP A 507 10.75 6.09 12.50
N ARG A 508 9.97 5.36 11.69
CA ARG A 508 10.02 3.91 11.67
C ARG A 508 11.39 3.37 11.26
N TYR A 509 12.05 3.97 10.27
CA TYR A 509 13.40 3.54 9.89
C TYR A 509 14.43 3.87 10.98
N LEU A 510 14.36 5.05 11.60
CA LEU A 510 15.22 5.41 12.72
C LEU A 510 15.07 4.42 13.89
N ASP A 511 13.84 4.05 14.24
CA ASP A 511 13.55 3.04 15.26
C ASP A 511 14.09 1.65 14.91
N GLN A 512 14.01 1.25 13.64
CA GLN A 512 14.53 -0.03 13.16
C GLN A 512 16.06 -0.06 13.25
N GLU A 513 16.72 1.01 12.81
CA GLU A 513 18.17 1.16 12.92
C GLU A 513 18.59 1.14 14.39
N GLN A 514 17.91 1.83 15.29
CA GLN A 514 18.24 1.81 16.72
C GLN A 514 18.14 0.40 17.32
N LYS A 515 17.04 -0.32 17.04
CA LYS A 515 16.81 -1.68 17.57
C LYS A 515 17.84 -2.70 17.06
N GLN A 516 18.22 -2.59 15.79
CA GLN A 516 19.25 -3.47 15.23
C GLN A 516 20.59 -3.26 15.95
N PHE A 517 20.94 -2.02 16.30
CA PHE A 517 22.23 -1.69 16.92
C PHE A 517 22.31 -2.29 18.31
N GLU A 518 21.23 -2.11 19.09
CA GLU A 518 21.08 -2.70 20.42
C GLU A 518 21.14 -4.23 20.38
N SER A 519 20.65 -4.85 19.31
CA SER A 519 20.65 -6.31 19.16
C SER A 519 22.00 -6.91 18.74
N GLU A 520 22.79 -6.19 17.95
CA GLU A 520 24.09 -6.66 17.44
C GLU A 520 25.20 -6.56 18.49
N GLY A 521 25.03 -5.70 19.51
CA GLY A 521 25.97 -5.56 20.63
C GLY A 521 27.35 -5.06 20.20
N THR A 522 27.47 -4.52 18.99
CA THR A 522 28.71 -4.02 18.41
C THR A 522 29.04 -2.65 19.01
N GLU A 523 30.20 -2.50 19.65
CA GLU A 523 30.66 -1.19 20.17
C GLU A 523 31.03 -0.20 19.05
N VAL A 524 31.25 -0.69 17.83
CA VAL A 524 31.59 0.12 16.66
C VAL A 524 30.43 0.09 15.67
N GLU A 525 29.74 1.22 15.53
CA GLU A 525 28.73 1.40 14.49
C GLU A 525 29.37 1.38 13.09
N GLU A 526 28.80 0.57 12.19
CA GLU A 526 29.21 0.50 10.79
C GLU A 526 29.07 1.88 10.10
N PRO A 527 30.12 2.38 9.40
CA PRO A 527 30.11 3.72 8.79
C PRO A 527 28.94 3.97 7.82
N GLU A 528 28.56 2.97 7.02
CA GLU A 528 27.44 3.07 6.08
C GLU A 528 26.09 3.26 6.77
N ARG A 529 25.93 2.59 7.92
CA ARG A 529 24.73 2.70 8.74
C ARG A 529 24.62 4.08 9.36
N GLN A 530 25.70 4.60 9.94
CA GLN A 530 25.71 5.96 10.48
C GLN A 530 25.40 6.99 9.38
N ALA A 531 25.96 6.80 8.18
CA ALA A 531 25.67 7.66 7.04
C ALA A 531 24.19 7.56 6.59
N PHE A 532 23.54 6.42 6.80
CA PHE A 532 22.11 6.25 6.54
C PHE A 532 21.25 6.91 7.63
N VAL A 533 21.58 6.73 8.90
CA VAL A 533 20.90 7.42 10.02
C VAL A 533 21.01 8.93 9.90
N ARG A 534 22.19 9.48 9.57
CA ARG A 534 22.36 10.92 9.34
C ARG A 534 21.56 11.41 8.14
N PHE A 535 21.48 10.61 7.06
CA PHE A 535 20.59 10.90 5.94
C PHE A 535 19.12 10.97 6.39
N LEU A 536 18.64 10.00 7.17
CA LEU A 536 17.27 10.00 7.70
C LEU A 536 17.00 11.24 8.56
N LYS A 537 17.93 11.60 9.46
CA LYS A 537 17.83 12.83 10.28
C LYS A 537 17.79 14.09 9.42
N ARG A 538 18.60 14.21 8.36
CA ARG A 538 18.49 15.37 7.45
C ARG A 538 17.11 15.44 6.81
N ARG A 539 16.61 14.33 6.26
CA ARG A 539 15.31 14.28 5.58
C ARG A 539 14.11 14.47 6.52
N ARG A 540 14.18 13.96 7.75
CA ARG A 540 13.18 14.23 8.79
C ARG A 540 13.16 15.72 9.13
N GLY A 541 14.32 16.38 9.13
CA GLY A 541 14.42 17.81 9.44
C GLY A 541 13.69 18.64 8.38
N THR A 542 13.94 18.35 7.11
CA THR A 542 13.21 18.96 5.99
C THR A 542 11.69 18.71 6.11
N ALA A 543 11.28 17.47 6.39
CA ALA A 543 9.86 17.13 6.54
C ALA A 543 9.18 17.83 7.73
N LEU A 544 9.90 18.08 8.81
CA LEU A 544 9.40 18.87 9.95
C LEU A 544 9.20 20.34 9.57
N ILE A 545 10.11 20.92 8.78
CA ILE A 545 9.93 22.29 8.26
C ILE A 545 8.69 22.37 7.38
N ASP A 546 8.49 21.39 6.49
CA ASP A 546 7.32 21.35 5.59
C ASP A 546 6.00 21.16 6.38
N ALA A 547 6.05 20.50 7.53
CA ALA A 547 4.92 20.35 8.47
C ALA A 547 4.76 21.54 9.44
N ASP A 548 5.55 22.61 9.27
CA ASP A 548 5.60 23.80 10.13
C ASP A 548 6.00 23.55 11.60
N LEU A 549 6.69 22.43 11.87
CA LEU A 549 7.23 22.05 13.18
C LEU A 549 8.67 22.58 13.34
N LEU A 550 8.81 23.92 13.27
CA LEU A 550 10.10 24.59 13.15
C LEU A 550 11.05 24.37 14.35
N ASP A 551 10.52 24.27 15.57
CA ASP A 551 11.33 24.07 16.77
C ASP A 551 12.00 22.68 16.77
N GLU A 552 11.24 21.65 16.37
CA GLU A 552 11.75 20.28 16.27
C GLU A 552 12.76 20.15 15.13
N ALA A 553 12.49 20.83 14.00
CA ALA A 553 13.42 20.88 12.87
C ALA A 553 14.76 21.53 13.27
N GLU A 554 14.70 22.66 13.98
CA GLU A 554 15.88 23.38 14.47
C GLU A 554 16.71 22.50 15.40
N GLN A 555 16.08 21.87 16.39
CA GLN A 555 16.77 20.96 17.31
C GLN A 555 17.49 19.84 16.54
N GLN A 556 16.85 19.30 15.51
CA GLN A 556 17.42 18.22 14.72
C GLN A 556 18.62 18.66 13.88
N PHE A 557 18.56 19.83 13.24
CA PHE A 557 19.68 20.35 12.47
C PHE A 557 20.83 20.85 13.37
N GLN A 558 20.54 21.41 14.54
CA GLN A 558 21.56 21.72 15.55
C GLN A 558 22.35 20.48 15.96
N ALA A 559 21.66 19.36 16.21
CA ALA A 559 22.31 18.08 16.53
C ALA A 559 23.14 17.51 15.35
N LEU A 560 22.91 17.96 14.11
CA LEU A 560 23.65 17.53 12.94
C LEU A 560 24.94 18.33 12.69
N LEU A 561 25.13 19.48 13.36
CA LEU A 561 26.34 20.31 13.23
C LEU A 561 27.60 19.62 13.75
N GLU A 562 27.47 18.63 14.64
CA GLU A 562 28.60 17.85 15.16
C GLU A 562 29.22 16.92 14.10
N PHE A 563 28.56 16.72 12.96
CA PHE A 563 28.98 15.79 11.91
C PHE A 563 29.47 16.54 10.66
N PRO A 564 30.76 16.41 10.28
CA PRO A 564 31.33 17.14 9.13
C PRO A 564 30.62 16.88 7.79
N ASP A 565 30.02 15.70 7.61
CA ASP A 565 29.29 15.33 6.39
C ASP A 565 27.87 15.93 6.31
N SER A 566 27.42 16.59 7.37
CA SER A 566 26.08 17.15 7.51
C SER A 566 26.08 18.63 7.88
N GLU A 567 27.21 19.18 8.33
CA GLU A 567 27.37 20.57 8.80
C GLU A 567 26.86 21.60 7.78
N GLY A 568 27.30 21.52 6.52
CA GLY A 568 26.90 22.48 5.48
C GLY A 568 25.39 22.54 5.26
N ILE A 569 24.76 21.37 5.10
CA ILE A 569 23.30 21.26 4.91
C ILE A 569 22.56 21.73 6.18
N ALA A 570 23.07 21.38 7.37
CA ALA A 570 22.47 21.81 8.62
C ALA A 570 22.49 23.33 8.78
N LEU A 571 23.59 24.00 8.43
CA LEU A 571 23.68 25.46 8.46
C LEU A 571 22.70 26.11 7.47
N GLU A 572 22.58 25.59 6.25
CA GLU A 572 21.63 26.08 5.25
C GLU A 572 20.17 25.99 5.74
N GLU A 573 19.79 24.84 6.29
CA GLU A 573 18.42 24.62 6.78
C GLU A 573 18.12 25.42 8.07
N LEU A 574 19.10 25.62 8.95
CA LEU A 574 18.95 26.51 10.12
C LEU A 574 18.73 27.97 9.70
N LEU A 575 19.44 28.44 8.67
CA LEU A 575 19.19 29.76 8.08
C LEU A 575 17.80 29.84 7.44
N ARG A 576 17.35 28.79 6.74
CA ARG A 576 15.99 28.69 6.19
C ARG A 576 14.92 28.81 7.27
N ILE A 577 15.09 28.10 8.40
CA ILE A 577 14.17 28.18 9.54
C ILE A 577 14.10 29.61 10.11
N GLN A 578 15.25 30.29 10.26
CA GLN A 578 15.29 31.68 10.72
C GLN A 578 14.56 32.62 9.76
N GLN A 579 14.75 32.46 8.46
CA GLN A 579 14.04 33.24 7.44
C GLN A 579 12.53 33.03 7.52
N ILE A 580 12.06 31.79 7.61
CA ILE A 580 10.62 31.47 7.74
C ILE A 580 10.02 32.13 9.00
N ARG A 581 10.74 32.12 10.12
CA ARG A 581 10.27 32.78 11.36
C ARG A 581 10.19 34.30 11.20
N ASN A 582 11.21 34.93 10.64
CA ASN A 582 11.22 36.38 10.40
C ASN A 582 10.06 36.80 9.48
N ASP A 583 9.83 36.06 8.38
CA ASP A 583 8.74 36.32 7.45
C ASP A 583 7.36 36.18 8.13
N LYS A 584 7.22 35.23 9.08
CA LYS A 584 6.00 35.08 9.88
C LYS A 584 5.81 36.26 10.82
N GLU A 585 6.86 36.68 11.52
CA GLU A 585 6.81 37.83 12.43
C GLU A 585 6.42 39.12 11.71
N GLU A 586 7.02 39.39 10.54
CA GLU A 586 6.70 40.55 9.68
C GLU A 586 5.24 40.53 9.19
N ASN A 587 4.69 39.37 8.84
CA ASN A 587 3.29 39.23 8.40
C ASN A 587 2.26 39.31 9.54
N THR A 588 2.67 39.14 10.80
CA THR A 588 1.81 39.32 11.98
C THR A 588 1.81 40.73 12.57
N GLN A 589 2.69 41.64 12.12
CA GLN A 589 2.62 43.04 12.54
C GLN A 589 1.41 43.72 11.86
N PRO A 590 0.50 44.38 12.60
CA PRO A 590 -0.56 45.15 11.98
C PRO A 590 0.07 46.27 11.16
N THR A 591 -0.22 46.29 9.87
CA THR A 591 0.06 47.44 9.02
C THR A 591 -0.73 48.63 9.58
N ASP A 592 -0.07 49.52 10.31
CA ASP A 592 -0.60 50.84 10.64
C ASP A 592 -0.76 51.62 9.32
N SER A 593 -1.97 51.55 8.75
CA SER A 593 -2.42 52.41 7.64
C SER A 593 -3.64 53.22 8.06
#